data_AF-A0A968U8T7-F1
#
_entry.id   AF-A0A968U8T7-F1
#
_cell.length_a   1.000
_cell.length_b   1.000
_cell.length_c   1.000
_cell.angle_alpha   90.00
_cell.angle_beta   90.00
_cell.angle_gamma   90.00
#
_symmetry.space_group_name_H-M   'P 1'
#
loop_
_entity.id
_entity.type
_entity.pdbx_description
1 polymer ?
#
loop_
_entity_poly.entity_id
_entity_poly.type
_entity_poly.pdbx_seq_one_letter_code
_entity_poly.pdbx_strand_id
1 'polypeptide(L)'
;MTSKIEINNYGLKLLLSMPSVQMQINSLTAGTSSSHNRIKTADLANILLPLPKPHTSLYADWMTKVREYEQKEKAAWQTRLEMHNLKNSAIAILTDLEPNNLP
;
A
#
# COMPACT_ATOMS: atom_id res chain seq x y z
N MET A 1 16.65 27.87 -6.80
CA MET A 1 15.25 27.41 -6.83
C MET A 1 15.23 25.93 -6.52
N THR A 2 14.79 25.53 -5.33
CA THR A 2 14.50 24.11 -5.04
C THR A 2 13.16 23.77 -5.68
N SER A 3 13.18 23.05 -6.80
CA SER A 3 11.94 22.50 -7.35
C SER A 3 11.37 21.50 -6.34
N LYS A 4 10.17 21.79 -5.84
CA LYS A 4 9.47 20.88 -4.93
C LYS A 4 8.95 19.72 -5.78
N ILE A 5 9.48 18.52 -5.55
CA ILE A 5 9.02 17.32 -6.25
C ILE A 5 7.81 16.79 -5.49
N GLU A 6 6.66 16.74 -6.15
CA GLU A 6 5.44 16.20 -5.56
C GLU A 6 5.25 14.75 -6.00
N ILE A 7 5.39 13.84 -5.03
CA ILE A 7 5.03 12.42 -5.18
C ILE A 7 3.78 12.13 -4.34
N ASN A 8 2.85 11.37 -4.89
CA ASN A 8 1.67 10.94 -4.14
C ASN A 8 1.98 9.70 -3.28
N ASN A 9 1.02 9.32 -2.42
CA ASN A 9 1.19 8.17 -1.51
C ASN A 9 1.42 6.84 -2.25
N TYR A 10 0.86 6.69 -3.47
CA TYR A 10 1.05 5.49 -4.28
C TYR A 10 2.47 5.40 -4.86
N GLY A 11 3.03 6.54 -5.30
CA GLY A 11 4.41 6.63 -5.72
C GLY A 11 5.39 6.35 -4.59
N LEU A 12 5.12 6.90 -3.39
CA LEU A 12 5.89 6.59 -2.20
C LEU A 12 5.81 5.10 -1.84
N LYS A 13 4.61 4.50 -1.88
CA LYS A 13 4.42 3.06 -1.66
C LYS A 13 5.24 2.22 -2.63
N LEU A 14 5.27 2.57 -3.91
CA LEU A 14 6.09 1.87 -4.92
C LEU A 14 7.58 1.97 -4.62
N LEU A 15 8.08 3.16 -4.28
CA LEU A 15 9.49 3.37 -3.90
C LEU A 15 9.86 2.53 -2.67
N LEU A 16 9.01 2.57 -1.64
CA LEU A 16 9.20 1.77 -0.43
C LEU A 16 9.20 0.27 -0.72
N SER A 17 8.42 -0.18 -1.72
CA SER A 17 8.33 -1.60 -2.10
C SER A 17 9.53 -2.11 -2.91
N MET A 18 10.46 -1.23 -3.31
CA MET A 18 11.63 -1.64 -4.09
C MET A 18 12.55 -2.57 -3.28
N PRO A 19 13.15 -3.60 -3.89
CA PRO A 19 14.02 -4.53 -3.17
C PRO A 19 15.17 -3.83 -2.42
N SER A 20 15.80 -2.83 -3.02
CA SER A 20 16.88 -2.06 -2.39
C SER A 20 16.43 -1.25 -1.17
N VAL A 21 15.19 -0.75 -1.17
CA VAL A 21 14.61 -0.01 -0.04
C VAL A 21 14.14 -0.97 1.04
N GLN A 22 13.52 -2.10 0.66
CA GLN A 22 13.16 -3.18 1.57
C GLN A 22 14.38 -3.78 2.27
N MET A 23 15.51 -3.95 1.59
CA MET A 23 16.77 -4.36 2.22
C MET A 23 17.25 -3.38 3.29
N GLN A 24 17.14 -2.06 3.04
CA GLN A 24 17.47 -1.04 4.04
C GLN A 24 16.53 -1.14 5.25
N ILE A 25 15.21 -1.21 5.02
CA ILE A 25 14.19 -1.34 6.08
C ILE A 25 14.43 -2.61 6.91
N ASN A 26 14.68 -3.75 6.26
CA ASN A 26 14.91 -5.03 6.92
C ASN A 26 16.21 -5.00 7.72
N SER A 27 17.28 -4.40 7.20
CA SER A 27 18.54 -4.26 7.95
C SER A 27 18.38 -3.42 9.21
N LEU A 28 17.56 -2.35 9.15
CA LEU A 28 17.26 -1.49 10.30
C LEU A 28 16.35 -2.16 11.34
N THR A 29 15.68 -3.27 10.99
CA THR A 29 14.73 -3.98 11.85
C THR A 29 15.23 -5.37 12.29
N ALA A 30 16.29 -5.90 11.67
CA ALA A 30 16.82 -7.25 11.90
C ALA A 30 17.28 -7.52 13.36
N GLY A 31 17.60 -6.48 14.14
CA GLY A 31 17.99 -6.60 15.55
C GLY A 31 16.83 -6.49 16.54
N THR A 32 15.59 -6.36 16.07
CA THR A 32 14.41 -6.30 16.94
C THR A 32 13.77 -7.68 17.05
N SER A 33 13.27 -8.04 18.25
CA SER A 33 12.65 -9.35 18.48
C SER A 33 11.59 -9.64 17.42
N SER A 34 11.46 -10.87 16.93
CA SER A 34 10.59 -11.26 15.82
C SER A 34 9.09 -10.92 16.00
N SER A 35 8.65 -10.55 17.21
CA SER A 35 7.32 -10.05 17.53
C SER A 35 7.14 -8.52 17.41
N HIS A 36 8.23 -7.76 17.20
CA HIS A 36 8.28 -6.31 17.21
C HIS A 36 9.30 -5.75 16.20
N ASN A 37 9.09 -6.00 14.91
CA ASN A 37 9.81 -5.26 13.86
C ASN A 37 9.45 -3.77 13.95
N ARG A 38 10.33 -2.98 14.56
CA ARG A 38 10.15 -1.53 14.76
C ARG A 38 11.32 -0.78 14.15
N ILE A 39 11.01 0.20 13.31
CA ILE A 39 11.98 1.18 12.84
C ILE A 39 11.85 2.46 13.69
N LYS A 40 12.96 3.00 14.18
CA LYS A 40 12.92 4.28 14.90
C LYS A 40 12.71 5.40 13.89
N THR A 41 12.03 6.49 14.30
CA THR A 41 11.78 7.64 13.43
C THR A 41 13.06 8.24 12.84
N ALA A 42 14.13 8.29 13.63
CA ALA A 42 15.45 8.75 13.17
C ALA A 42 16.02 7.84 12.07
N ASP A 43 15.86 6.53 12.21
CA ASP A 43 16.34 5.55 11.22
C ASP A 43 15.49 5.58 9.94
N LEU A 44 14.17 5.75 10.08
CA LEU A 44 13.24 5.92 8.96
C LEU A 44 13.60 7.15 8.11
N ALA A 45 13.99 8.26 8.74
CA ALA A 45 14.41 9.47 8.03
C ALA A 45 15.70 9.30 7.20
N ASN A 46 16.50 8.28 7.51
CA ASN A 46 17.76 7.99 6.81
C ASN A 46 17.60 7.01 5.64
N ILE A 47 16.39 6.50 5.39
CA ILE A 47 16.15 5.61 4.24
C ILE A 47 16.29 6.38 2.93
N LEU A 48 17.15 5.88 2.05
CA LEU A 48 17.38 6.46 0.75
C LEU A 48 16.36 5.92 -0.26
N LEU A 49 15.55 6.81 -0.81
CA LEU A 49 14.57 6.50 -1.85
C LEU A 49 15.14 6.82 -3.24
N PRO A 50 15.20 5.84 -4.17
CA PRO A 50 15.74 6.04 -5.51
C PRO A 50 14.71 6.72 -6.42
N LEU A 51 14.52 8.02 -6.24
CA LEU A 51 13.61 8.82 -7.05
C LEU A 51 14.27 9.24 -8.37
N PRO A 52 13.64 8.99 -9.54
CA PRO A 52 14.15 9.50 -10.81
C PRO A 52 14.28 11.03 -10.81
N LYS A 53 15.28 11.55 -11.52
CA LYS A 53 15.50 13.00 -11.60
C LYS A 53 14.31 13.68 -12.30
N PRO A 54 13.77 14.79 -11.75
CA PRO A 54 12.72 15.55 -12.40
C PRO A 54 13.11 15.98 -13.82
N HIS A 55 12.11 16.17 -14.67
CA HIS A 55 12.29 16.61 -16.07
C HIS A 55 13.11 15.65 -16.95
N THR A 56 13.25 14.38 -16.54
CA THR A 56 13.80 13.31 -17.37
C THR A 56 12.68 12.44 -17.94
N SER A 57 12.94 11.76 -19.07
CA SER A 57 12.01 10.77 -19.63
C SER A 57 11.69 9.67 -18.62
N LEU A 58 12.70 9.17 -17.91
CA LEU A 58 12.53 8.16 -16.86
C LEU A 58 11.56 8.61 -15.76
N TYR A 59 11.61 9.88 -15.35
CA TYR A 59 10.66 10.42 -14.37
C TYR A 59 9.23 10.47 -14.94
N ALA A 60 9.06 10.89 -16.20
CA ALA A 60 7.76 10.92 -16.85
C ALA A 60 7.15 9.52 -17.00
N ASP A 61 7.96 8.54 -17.41
CA ASP A 61 7.56 7.14 -17.53
C ASP A 61 7.17 6.57 -16.16
N TRP A 62 8.00 6.83 -15.14
CA TRP A 62 7.72 6.40 -13.77
C TRP A 62 6.42 7.01 -13.25
N MET A 63 6.20 8.31 -13.40
CA MET A 63 4.95 8.98 -13.00
C MET A 63 3.72 8.42 -13.72
N THR A 64 3.86 8.02 -14.98
CA THR A 64 2.79 7.35 -15.73
C THR A 64 2.46 6.00 -15.09
N LYS A 65 3.47 5.21 -14.73
CA LYS A 65 3.28 3.94 -14.02
C LYS A 65 2.72 4.09 -12.61
N VAL A 66 3.09 5.15 -11.90
CA VAL A 66 2.51 5.48 -10.59
C VAL A 66 1.00 5.75 -10.70
N ARG A 67 0.57 6.52 -11.73
CA ARG A 67 -0.86 6.79 -11.97
C ARG A 67 -1.63 5.54 -12.37
N GLU A 68 -1.07 4.71 -13.26
CA GLU A 68 -1.67 3.42 -13.61
C GLU A 68 -1.85 2.53 -12.37
N TYR A 69 -0.83 2.46 -11.51
CA TYR A 69 -0.88 1.69 -10.27
C TYR A 69 -1.94 2.22 -9.29
N GLU A 70 -2.00 3.54 -9.09
CA GLU A 70 -3.01 4.18 -8.25
C GLU A 70 -4.44 3.83 -8.70
N GLN A 71 -4.72 3.94 -10.00
CA GLN A 71 -6.06 3.62 -10.55
C GLN A 71 -6.43 2.16 -10.30
N LYS A 72 -5.49 1.24 -10.54
CA LYS A 72 -5.70 -0.20 -10.34
C LYS A 72 -5.90 -0.56 -8.87
N GLU A 73 -5.13 0.01 -7.96
CA GLU A 73 -5.30 -0.21 -6.51
C GLU A 73 -6.66 0.30 -6.01
N LYS A 74 -7.09 1.49 -6.47
CA LYS A 74 -8.40 2.04 -6.14
C LYS A 74 -9.54 1.16 -6.64
N ALA A 75 -9.47 0.72 -7.90
CA ALA A 75 -10.47 -0.20 -8.46
C ALA A 75 -10.51 -1.53 -7.68
N ALA A 76 -9.35 -2.12 -7.39
CA ALA A 76 -9.26 -3.36 -6.63
C ALA A 76 -9.81 -3.22 -5.19
N TRP A 77 -9.69 -2.04 -4.58
CA TRP A 77 -10.29 -1.78 -3.27
C TRP A 77 -11.81 -1.71 -3.36
N GLN A 78 -12.36 -1.04 -4.37
CA GLN A 78 -13.81 -0.97 -4.59
C GLN A 78 -14.41 -2.36 -4.83
N THR A 79 -13.80 -3.16 -5.70
CA THR A 79 -14.24 -4.55 -5.93
C THR A 79 -14.19 -5.38 -4.65
N ARG A 80 -13.14 -5.23 -3.82
CA ARG A 80 -13.06 -5.93 -2.53
C ARG A 80 -14.18 -5.53 -1.57
N LEU A 81 -14.55 -4.25 -1.55
CA LEU A 81 -15.65 -3.75 -0.73
C LEU A 81 -17.01 -4.29 -1.22
N GLU A 82 -17.25 -4.27 -2.53
CA GLU A 82 -18.46 -4.84 -3.15
C GLU A 82 -18.60 -6.34 -2.83
N MET A 83 -17.51 -7.10 -2.97
CA MET A 83 -17.48 -8.52 -2.64
C MET A 83 -17.75 -8.79 -1.16
N HIS A 84 -17.20 -7.97 -0.27
CA HIS A 84 -17.47 -8.06 1.17
C HIS A 84 -18.95 -7.79 1.48
N ASN A 85 -19.54 -6.76 0.87
CA ASN A 85 -20.94 -6.42 1.05
C ASN A 85 -21.85 -7.53 0.51
N LEU A 86 -21.55 -8.06 -0.68
CA LEU A 86 -22.28 -9.18 -1.27
C LEU A 86 -22.24 -10.42 -0.38
N LYS A 87 -21.06 -10.75 0.17
CA LYS A 87 -20.89 -11.86 1.12
C LYS A 87 -21.77 -11.66 2.36
N ASN A 88 -21.77 -10.46 2.94
CA ASN A 88 -22.56 -10.18 4.14
C ASN A 88 -24.06 -10.25 3.87
N SER A 89 -24.52 -9.72 2.72
CA SER A 89 -25.92 -9.85 2.30
C SER A 89 -26.32 -11.30 2.08
N ALA A 90 -25.46 -12.11 1.46
CA ALA A 90 -25.72 -13.53 1.27
C ALA A 90 -25.82 -14.30 2.59
N ILE A 91 -24.95 -13.99 3.57
CA ILE A 91 -25.02 -14.57 4.92
C ILE A 91 -26.31 -14.17 5.62
N ALA A 92 -26.70 -12.90 5.56
CA ALA A 92 -27.92 -12.39 6.20
C ALA A 92 -29.17 -13.13 5.69
N ILE A 93 -29.26 -13.37 4.38
CA ILE A 93 -30.36 -14.17 3.78
C ILE A 93 -30.40 -15.57 4.39
N LEU A 94 -29.25 -16.22 4.56
CA LEU A 94 -29.20 -17.58 5.12
C LEU A 94 -29.54 -17.62 6.61
N THR A 95 -29.21 -16.57 7.38
CA THR A 95 -29.53 -16.48 8.81
C THR A 95 -30.98 -16.07 9.07
N ASP A 96 -31.58 -15.24 8.22
CA ASP A 96 -33.01 -14.89 8.30
C ASP A 96 -33.92 -16.06 7.90
N LEU A 97 -33.36 -17.07 7.22
CA LEU A 97 -34.03 -18.32 6.88
C LEU A 97 -33.96 -19.38 8.00
N GLU A 98 -33.20 -19.16 9.08
CA GLU A 98 -33.31 -20.01 10.28
C GLU A 98 -34.63 -19.67 10.99
N PRO A 99 -35.66 -20.54 10.92
CA PRO A 99 -36.97 -20.19 11.41
C PRO A 99 -36.96 -20.15 12.93
N ASN A 100 -37.90 -19.38 13.48
CA ASN A 100 -38.49 -19.51 14.80
C ASN A 100 -39.04 -20.93 15.08
N ASN A 101 -38.20 -21.96 15.00
CA ASN A 101 -38.52 -23.36 15.31
C ASN A 101 -37.72 -23.77 16.56
N LEU A 102 -38.08 -23.19 17.69
CA LEU A 102 -38.01 -23.88 18.96
C LEU A 102 -39.43 -23.82 19.55
N PRO A 103 -40.14 -24.97 19.63
CA PRO A 103 -41.36 -25.06 20.43
C PRO A 103 -41.06 -24.81 21.92
#